data_AF-A0A257S0A5-F1
#
_entry.id   AF-A0A257S0A5-F1
#
_cell.length_a   1.000
_cell.length_b   1.000
_cell.length_c   1.000
_cell.angle_alpha   90.00
_cell.angle_beta   90.00
_cell.angle_gamma   90.00
#
_symmetry.space_group_name_H-M   'P 1'
#
loop_
_entity.id
_entity.type
_entity.pdbx_description
1 polymer ?
#
loop_
_entity_poly.entity_id
_entity_poly.type
_entity_poly.pdbx_seq_one_letter_code
_entity_poly.pdbx_strand_id
1 'polypeptide(L)'
;IGLIAHDTQKKVMLEFARRHHALLSRFGRRLATGTTGGLLNGEVPARLAAEAASLRPVLPPPVPGWTTALQSGPRGGDAQIAEEVLEGRCRRLIFFEDPHVAREHEADIQLLERATRFAPQGCLCINDLANAEFWMNGFASLLAA
;
A
#
# COMPACT_ATOMS: atom_id res chain seq x y z
N ILE A 1 -3.27 -8.34 -0.71
CA ILE A 1 -2.97 -7.08 -1.41
C ILE A 1 -1.93 -6.33 -0.58
N GLY A 2 -0.89 -5.79 -1.20
CA GLY A 2 0.09 -4.91 -0.56
C GLY A 2 -0.26 -3.44 -0.82
N LEU A 3 -0.13 -2.61 0.22
CA LEU A 3 -0.38 -1.17 0.20
C LEU A 3 0.89 -0.46 0.66
N ILE A 4 1.53 0.27 -0.26
CA ILE A 4 2.84 0.87 -0.05
C ILE A 4 2.77 2.32 -0.55
N ALA A 5 3.42 3.24 0.14
CA ALA A 5 3.48 4.64 -0.27
C ALA A 5 4.81 5.26 0.16
N HIS A 6 5.40 6.07 -0.73
CA HIS A 6 6.45 7.00 -0.33
C HIS A 6 5.93 8.01 0.69
N ASP A 7 6.86 8.65 1.42
CA ASP A 7 6.52 9.55 2.50
C ASP A 7 5.60 10.71 2.03
N THR A 8 5.87 11.28 0.85
CA THR A 8 5.05 12.32 0.21
C THR A 8 3.69 11.81 -0.30
N GLN A 9 3.55 10.51 -0.52
CA GLN A 9 2.35 9.87 -1.07
C GLN A 9 1.43 9.27 0.00
N LYS A 10 1.78 9.32 1.28
CA LYS A 10 0.96 8.75 2.36
C LYS A 10 -0.44 9.36 2.41
N LYS A 11 -0.57 10.68 2.25
CA LYS A 11 -1.88 11.32 2.25
C LYS A 11 -2.77 10.78 1.12
N VAL A 12 -2.19 10.61 -0.07
CA VAL A 12 -2.86 10.02 -1.24
C VAL A 12 -3.30 8.59 -0.95
N MET A 13 -2.42 7.77 -0.36
CA MET A 13 -2.74 6.40 0.05
C MET A 13 -3.89 6.35 1.06
N LEU A 14 -3.90 7.23 2.06
CA LEU A 14 -4.97 7.27 3.07
C LEU A 14 -6.31 7.68 2.47
N GLU A 15 -6.34 8.71 1.63
CA GLU A 15 -7.55 9.13 0.94
C GLU A 15 -8.12 8.04 0.03
N PHE A 16 -7.24 7.39 -0.73
CA PHE A 16 -7.59 6.23 -1.57
C PHE A 16 -8.14 5.08 -0.74
N ALA A 17 -7.44 4.69 0.34
CA ALA A 17 -7.84 3.61 1.22
C ALA A 17 -9.18 3.90 1.92
N ARG A 18 -9.41 5.14 2.35
CA ARG A 18 -10.66 5.59 2.95
C ARG A 18 -11.82 5.50 1.95
N ARG A 19 -11.62 6.00 0.71
CA ARG A 19 -12.62 5.94 -0.37
C ARG A 19 -13.01 4.50 -0.71
N HIS A 20 -12.01 3.63 -0.82
CA HIS A 20 -12.18 2.25 -1.27
C HIS A 20 -12.22 1.23 -0.13
N HIS A 21 -12.41 1.68 1.11
CA HIS A 21 -12.27 0.85 2.31
C HIS A 21 -13.11 -0.42 2.25
N ALA A 22 -14.37 -0.32 1.82
CA ALA A 22 -15.27 -1.47 1.71
C ALA A 22 -14.75 -2.55 0.74
N LEU A 23 -14.27 -2.13 -0.44
CA LEU A 23 -13.73 -3.04 -1.44
C LEU A 23 -12.39 -3.62 -1.01
N LEU A 24 -11.49 -2.78 -0.49
CA LEU A 24 -10.19 -3.21 0.02
C LEU A 24 -10.35 -4.21 1.19
N SER A 25 -11.38 -4.05 2.00
CA SER A 25 -11.69 -4.97 3.10
C SER A 25 -12.09 -6.38 2.63
N ARG A 26 -12.49 -6.56 1.37
CA ARG A 26 -12.79 -7.89 0.79
C ARG A 26 -11.55 -8.72 0.52
N PHE A 27 -10.36 -8.12 0.44
CA PHE A 27 -9.13 -8.90 0.33
C PHE A 27 -8.83 -9.58 1.65
N GLY A 28 -8.76 -10.92 1.67
CA GLY A 28 -8.52 -11.70 2.90
C GLY A 28 -7.23 -11.35 3.65
N ARG A 29 -6.24 -10.77 2.96
CA ARG A 29 -4.99 -10.28 3.57
C ARG A 29 -4.57 -8.95 2.95
N ARG A 30 -4.30 -7.96 3.82
CA ARG A 30 -3.82 -6.61 3.46
C ARG A 30 -2.48 -6.40 4.16
N LEU A 31 -1.42 -6.31 3.38
CA LEU A 31 -0.06 -6.05 3.85
C LEU A 31 0.26 -4.58 3.64
N ALA A 32 1.03 -3.98 4.53
CA ALA A 32 1.53 -2.63 4.34
C ALA A 32 2.91 -2.47 5.00
N THR A 33 3.75 -1.60 4.45
CA THR A 33 5.02 -1.25 5.11
C THR A 33 4.76 -0.43 6.37
N GLY A 34 5.67 -0.49 7.34
CA GLY A 34 5.38 -0.13 8.74
C GLY A 34 4.68 1.21 8.97
N THR A 35 5.14 2.29 8.34
CA THR A 35 4.48 3.61 8.52
C THR A 35 3.15 3.70 7.80
N THR A 36 3.07 3.19 6.56
CA THR A 36 1.83 3.13 5.79
C THR A 36 0.78 2.29 6.53
N GLY A 37 1.18 1.12 7.02
CA GLY A 37 0.30 0.21 7.77
C GLY A 37 -0.17 0.79 9.09
N GLY A 38 0.71 1.45 9.85
CA GLY A 38 0.32 2.17 11.07
C GLY A 38 -0.78 3.21 10.78
N LEU A 39 -0.57 4.07 9.79
CA LEU A 39 -1.57 5.07 9.39
C LEU A 39 -2.87 4.44 8.88
N LEU A 40 -2.80 3.38 8.08
CA LEU A 40 -3.98 2.67 7.61
C LEU A 40 -4.74 1.97 8.75
N ASN A 41 -4.06 1.64 9.85
CA ASN A 41 -4.67 1.11 11.07
C ASN A 41 -5.16 2.20 12.02
N GLY A 42 -5.07 3.48 11.63
CA GLY A 42 -5.52 4.63 12.42
C GLY A 42 -4.48 5.19 13.40
N GLU A 43 -3.24 4.71 13.33
CA GLU A 43 -2.14 5.16 14.19
C GLU A 43 -1.34 6.24 13.47
N VAL A 44 -1.09 7.38 14.12
CA VAL A 44 -0.12 8.36 13.61
C VAL A 44 1.21 8.13 14.30
N PRO A 45 2.24 7.57 13.61
CA PRO A 45 3.53 7.31 14.25
C PRO A 45 4.19 8.59 14.72
N ALA A 46 4.96 8.53 15.81
CA ALA A 46 5.61 9.70 16.40
C ALA A 46 6.45 10.52 15.40
N ARG A 47 7.08 9.84 14.42
CA ARG A 47 7.87 10.49 13.35
C ARG A 47 7.05 11.45 12.47
N LEU A 48 5.72 11.28 12.40
CA LEU A 48 4.78 12.10 11.64
C LEU A 48 3.91 12.97 12.55
N ALA A 49 4.29 13.16 13.82
CA ALA A 49 3.49 13.93 14.78
C ALA A 49 3.22 15.37 14.31
N ALA A 50 4.19 16.00 13.64
CA ALA A 50 4.06 17.34 13.06
C ALA A 50 2.98 17.41 11.95
N GLU A 51 2.73 16.29 11.26
CA GLU A 51 1.76 16.17 10.17
C GLU A 51 0.41 15.59 10.65
N ALA A 52 0.29 15.22 11.92
CA ALA A 52 -0.91 14.55 12.45
C ALA A 52 -2.20 15.33 12.16
N ALA A 53 -2.15 16.66 12.25
CA ALA A 53 -3.29 17.52 11.99
C ALA A 53 -3.80 17.42 10.54
N SER A 54 -2.90 17.25 9.57
CA SER A 54 -3.26 17.12 8.14
C SER A 54 -3.66 15.69 7.76
N LEU A 55 -3.17 14.68 8.47
CA LEU A 55 -3.44 13.26 8.21
C LEU A 55 -4.75 12.77 8.84
N ARG A 56 -5.07 13.21 10.06
CA ARG A 56 -6.26 12.75 10.82
C ARG A 56 -7.58 12.80 10.04
N PRO A 57 -7.91 13.86 9.27
CA PRO A 57 -9.17 13.92 8.53
C PRO A 57 -9.31 12.89 7.41
N VAL A 58 -8.19 12.35 6.94
CA VAL A 58 -8.14 11.42 5.79
C VAL A 58 -7.80 9.99 6.19
N LEU A 59 -7.58 9.73 7.47
CA LEU A 59 -7.39 8.36 7.96
C LEU A 59 -8.60 7.50 7.58
N PRO A 60 -8.38 6.24 7.14
CA PRO A 60 -9.48 5.30 6.98
C PRO A 60 -10.18 5.05 8.33
N PRO A 61 -11.43 4.55 8.31
CA PRO A 61 -12.13 4.19 9.54
C PRO A 61 -11.23 3.33 10.45
N PRO A 62 -11.14 3.65 11.76
CA PRO A 62 -10.23 2.95 12.66
C PRO A 62 -10.68 1.49 12.81
N VAL A 63 -9.95 0.60 12.16
CA VAL A 63 -10.13 -0.83 12.29
C VAL A 63 -8.78 -1.38 12.77
N PRO A 64 -8.63 -1.66 14.08
CA PRO A 64 -7.39 -2.21 14.62
C PRO A 64 -6.97 -3.46 13.85
N GLY A 65 -5.73 -3.48 13.37
CA GLY A 65 -5.22 -4.59 12.57
C GLY A 65 -5.87 -4.74 11.19
N TRP A 66 -6.44 -3.67 10.62
CA TRP A 66 -6.97 -3.73 9.25
C TRP A 66 -5.92 -4.21 8.27
N THR A 67 -4.69 -3.72 8.40
CA THR A 67 -3.51 -4.18 7.68
C THR A 67 -2.52 -4.87 8.62
N THR A 68 -1.83 -5.89 8.11
CA THR A 68 -0.61 -6.42 8.72
C THR A 68 0.53 -5.47 8.38
N ALA A 69 0.93 -4.66 9.36
CA ALA A 69 2.07 -3.76 9.23
C ALA A 69 3.38 -4.56 9.32
N LEU A 70 4.18 -4.50 8.26
CA LEU A 70 5.52 -5.08 8.16
C LEU A 70 6.57 -4.06 8.63
N GLN A 71 7.85 -4.34 8.42
CA GLN A 71 8.89 -3.33 8.66
C GLN A 71 8.69 -2.11 7.74
N SER A 72 9.30 -0.97 8.09
CA SER A 72 9.40 0.15 7.14
C SER A 72 10.23 -0.25 5.94
N GLY A 73 10.00 0.37 4.77
CA GLY A 73 10.83 0.20 3.57
C GLY A 73 12.35 0.20 3.88
N PRO A 74 12.90 1.27 4.49
CA PRO A 74 14.31 1.35 4.89
C PRO A 74 14.85 0.22 5.80
N ARG A 75 13.95 -0.55 6.42
CA ARG A 75 14.29 -1.66 7.32
C ARG A 75 13.97 -3.03 6.69
N GLY A 76 13.77 -3.08 5.38
CA GLY A 76 13.49 -4.29 4.62
C GLY A 76 12.01 -4.63 4.47
N GLY A 77 11.10 -3.70 4.77
CA GLY A 77 9.65 -3.92 4.61
C GLY A 77 9.24 -4.26 3.17
N ASP A 78 9.90 -3.62 2.19
CA ASP A 78 9.64 -3.86 0.77
C ASP A 78 10.12 -5.26 0.36
N ALA A 79 11.26 -5.72 0.89
CA ALA A 79 11.76 -7.08 0.70
C ALA A 79 10.81 -8.13 1.30
N GLN A 80 10.22 -7.84 2.48
CA GLN A 80 9.20 -8.72 3.07
C GLN A 80 7.95 -8.83 2.18
N ILE A 81 7.50 -7.73 1.57
CA ILE A 81 6.38 -7.79 0.61
C ILE A 81 6.79 -8.54 -0.66
N ALA A 82 8.01 -8.34 -1.15
CA ALA A 82 8.52 -9.06 -2.32
C ALA A 82 8.56 -10.58 -2.08
N GLU A 83 8.96 -11.04 -0.90
CA GLU A 83 8.87 -12.44 -0.49
C GLU A 83 7.42 -12.96 -0.54
N GLU A 84 6.48 -12.20 0.02
CA GLU A 84 5.05 -12.55 -0.01
C GLU A 84 4.49 -12.65 -1.43
N VAL A 85 5.03 -11.85 -2.36
CA VAL A 85 4.68 -11.92 -3.79
C VAL A 85 5.25 -13.16 -4.45
N LEU A 86 6.54 -13.45 -4.24
CA LEU A 86 7.21 -14.63 -4.81
C LEU A 86 6.58 -15.95 -4.33
N GLU A 87 6.16 -15.97 -3.07
CA GLU A 87 5.47 -17.10 -2.44
C GLU A 87 3.98 -17.21 -2.87
N GLY A 88 3.49 -16.29 -3.70
CA GLY A 88 2.11 -16.30 -4.20
C GLY A 88 1.05 -15.92 -3.16
N ARG A 89 1.48 -15.50 -1.97
CA ARG A 89 0.62 -15.08 -0.84
C ARG A 89 0.14 -13.63 -0.96
N CYS A 90 0.79 -12.83 -1.81
CA CYS A 90 0.34 -11.52 -2.25
C CYS A 90 0.36 -11.42 -3.78
N ARG A 91 -0.80 -11.13 -4.41
CA ARG A 91 -0.93 -11.11 -5.88
C ARG A 91 -1.33 -9.76 -6.46
N ARG A 92 -1.40 -8.74 -5.61
CA ARG A 92 -1.83 -7.38 -5.96
C ARG A 92 -1.08 -6.40 -5.09
N LEU A 93 -0.45 -5.42 -5.70
CA LEU A 93 0.23 -4.31 -5.04
C LEU A 93 -0.34 -2.99 -5.55
N ILE A 94 -0.58 -2.08 -4.61
CA ILE A 94 -0.76 -0.65 -4.87
C ILE A 94 0.41 0.03 -4.19
N PHE A 95 1.30 0.60 -4.98
CA PHE A 95 2.50 1.27 -4.51
C PHE A 95 2.57 2.69 -5.03
N PHE A 96 2.11 3.67 -4.24
CA PHE A 96 2.20 5.07 -4.66
C PHE A 96 3.64 5.58 -4.50
N GLU A 97 4.34 5.61 -5.62
CA GLU A 97 5.68 6.18 -5.78
C GLU A 97 5.60 7.69 -6.00
N ASP A 98 6.66 8.39 -5.58
CA ASP A 98 6.89 9.78 -5.95
C ASP A 98 7.99 9.83 -7.01
N PRO A 99 7.69 10.25 -8.26
CA PRO A 99 8.68 10.30 -9.33
C PRO A 99 9.66 11.48 -9.21
N HIS A 100 9.40 12.45 -8.32
CA HIS A 100 10.20 13.67 -8.18
C HIS A 100 11.18 13.61 -7.00
N VAL A 101 11.09 12.58 -6.15
CA VAL A 101 12.01 12.36 -5.03
C VAL A 101 12.98 11.26 -5.44
N ALA A 102 14.27 11.49 -5.21
CA ALA A 102 15.28 10.45 -5.40
C ALA A 102 14.85 9.21 -4.59
N ARG A 103 14.80 8.03 -5.22
CA ARG A 103 14.35 6.81 -4.56
C ARG A 103 15.33 6.45 -3.44
N GLU A 104 15.05 6.87 -2.21
CA GLU A 104 15.90 6.65 -1.04
C GLU A 104 16.19 5.14 -0.80
N HIS A 105 15.41 4.26 -1.44
CA HIS A 105 15.57 2.80 -1.46
C HIS A 105 15.38 2.19 -2.87
N GLU A 106 16.04 2.74 -3.90
CA GLU A 106 15.97 2.27 -5.30
C GLU A 106 16.11 0.73 -5.45
N ALA A 107 17.05 0.11 -4.74
CA ALA A 107 17.30 -1.33 -4.81
C ALA A 107 16.09 -2.17 -4.34
N ASP A 108 15.37 -1.68 -3.32
CA ASP A 108 14.23 -2.38 -2.74
C ASP A 108 12.99 -2.25 -3.63
N ILE A 109 12.82 -1.09 -4.28
CA ILE A 109 11.76 -0.85 -5.28
C ILE A 109 11.98 -1.76 -6.49
N GLN A 110 13.21 -1.84 -7.00
CA GLN A 110 13.55 -2.75 -8.10
C GLN A 110 13.37 -4.22 -7.71
N LEU A 111 13.68 -4.61 -6.47
CA LEU A 111 13.42 -5.95 -5.96
C LEU A 111 11.92 -6.27 -6.01
N LEU A 112 11.08 -5.34 -5.53
CA LEU A 112 9.63 -5.52 -5.50
C LEU A 112 9.05 -5.61 -6.92
N GLU A 113 9.41 -4.69 -7.81
CA GLU A 113 9.01 -4.74 -9.22
C GLU A 113 9.42 -6.07 -9.87
N ARG A 114 10.66 -6.51 -9.63
CA ARG A 114 11.15 -7.80 -10.14
C ARG A 114 10.34 -8.96 -9.58
N ALA A 115 10.07 -8.98 -8.28
CA ALA A 115 9.25 -10.01 -7.65
C ALA A 115 7.85 -10.09 -8.29
N THR A 116 7.21 -8.96 -8.57
CA THR A 116 5.88 -8.97 -9.23
C THR A 116 5.92 -9.55 -10.64
N ARG A 117 6.98 -9.27 -11.40
CA ARG A 117 7.17 -9.81 -12.76
C ARG A 117 7.45 -11.31 -12.78
N PHE A 118 8.13 -11.83 -11.77
CA PHE A 118 8.48 -13.26 -11.67
C PHE A 118 7.48 -14.09 -10.83
N ALA A 119 6.46 -13.46 -10.26
CA ALA A 119 5.46 -14.13 -9.43
C ALA A 119 4.81 -15.30 -10.20
N PRO A 120 4.89 -16.55 -9.71
CA PRO A 120 4.47 -17.74 -10.47
C PRO A 120 3.00 -17.74 -10.90
N GLN A 121 2.15 -17.06 -10.13
CA GLN A 121 0.70 -16.96 -10.39
C GLN A 121 0.29 -15.57 -10.93
N GLY A 122 1.28 -14.77 -11.32
CA GLY A 122 1.11 -13.36 -11.66
C GLY A 122 0.86 -12.48 -10.44
N CYS A 123 1.30 -11.23 -10.53
CA CYS A 123 1.00 -10.20 -9.56
C CYS A 123 0.68 -8.89 -10.28
N LEU A 124 -0.48 -8.30 -9.98
CA LEU A 124 -0.80 -6.96 -10.42
C LEU A 124 0.00 -5.95 -9.60
N CYS A 125 0.71 -5.03 -10.25
CA CYS A 125 1.41 -3.93 -9.60
C CYS A 125 0.91 -2.61 -10.20
N ILE A 126 0.41 -1.70 -9.35
CA ILE A 126 -0.09 -0.38 -9.76
C ILE A 126 0.67 0.67 -8.96
N ASN A 127 1.34 1.58 -9.67
CA ASN A 127 2.31 2.47 -9.03
C ASN A 127 1.82 3.93 -8.88
N ASP A 128 0.62 4.23 -9.36
CA ASP A 128 0.05 5.57 -9.35
C ASP A 128 -1.46 5.57 -9.05
N LEU A 129 -1.95 6.72 -8.60
CA LEU A 129 -3.34 6.90 -8.19
C LEU A 129 -4.33 6.71 -9.35
N ALA A 130 -4.01 7.20 -10.54
CA ALA A 130 -4.95 7.20 -11.66
C ALA A 130 -5.26 5.76 -12.10
N ASN A 131 -4.23 4.93 -12.24
CA ASN A 131 -4.39 3.52 -12.53
C ASN A 131 -5.03 2.75 -11.38
N ALA A 132 -4.78 3.14 -10.12
CA ALA A 132 -5.41 2.50 -8.96
C ALA A 132 -6.91 2.79 -8.90
N GLU A 133 -7.32 4.04 -9.12
CA GLU A 133 -8.73 4.44 -9.22
C GLU A 133 -9.43 3.73 -10.39
N PHE A 134 -8.80 3.70 -11.57
CA PHE A 134 -9.32 2.98 -12.73
C PHE A 134 -9.57 1.49 -12.40
N TRP A 135 -8.57 0.84 -11.81
CA TRP A 135 -8.67 -0.56 -11.42
C TRP A 135 -9.76 -0.81 -10.38
N MET A 136 -9.83 0.01 -9.33
CA MET A 136 -10.84 -0.14 -8.27
C MET A 136 -12.26 0.06 -8.79
N ASN A 137 -12.50 1.04 -9.66
CA ASN A 137 -13.81 1.31 -10.25
C ASN A 137 -14.26 0.18 -11.18
N GLY A 138 -13.34 -0.36 -11.98
CA GLY A 138 -13.59 -1.54 -12.80
C GLY A 138 -13.89 -2.78 -11.94
N PHE A 139 -13.10 -2.99 -10.89
CA PHE A 139 -13.29 -4.11 -9.96
C PHE A 139 -14.62 -4.00 -9.20
N ALA A 140 -15.03 -2.80 -8.80
CA ALA A 140 -16.32 -2.55 -8.17
C ALA A 140 -17.49 -2.92 -9.09
N SER A 141 -17.41 -2.49 -10.36
CA SER A 141 -18.44 -2.78 -11.37
C SER A 141 -18.60 -4.28 -11.60
N LEU A 142 -17.51 -5.03 -11.66
CA LEU A 142 -17.52 -6.50 -11.82
C LEU A 142 -18.13 -7.23 -10.62
N LEU A 143 -18.04 -6.68 -9.41
CA LEU A 143 -18.63 -7.28 -8.21
C LEU A 143 -20.11 -6.94 -8.02
N ALA A 144 -20.62 -5.94 -8.76
CA ALA A 144 -22.01 -5.50 -8.74
C ALA A 144 -22.87 -6.14 -9.85
N ALA A 145 -22.23 -6.77 -10.85
CA ALA A 145 -22.87 -7.55 -11.91
C ALA A 145 -23.07 -9.01 -11.47
#